data_AF-A0A5N4CV32-F1
#
_entry.id   AF-A0A5N4CV32-F1
#
_cell.length_a   1.000
_cell.length_b   1.000
_cell.length_c   1.000
_cell.angle_alpha   90.00
_cell.angle_beta   90.00
_cell.angle_gamma   90.00
#
_symmetry.space_group_name_H-M   'P 1'
#
loop_
_entity.id
_entity.type
_entity.pdbx_description
1 polymer ?
#
loop_
_entity_poly.entity_id
_entity_poly.type
_entity_poly.pdbx_seq_one_letter_code
_entity_poly.pdbx_strand_id
1 'polypeptide(L)'
;MDLGIRVPAQSQTPLAVTRADLPLQLRHLGNDEVHIVWSEHSRDYRRGIIPTAFGDVSIIIYPMKNRMFFIAITKKPEVRP
;
A
#
# COMPACT_ATOMS: atom_id res chain seq x y z
N MET A 1 44.88 -2.95 -22.98
CA MET A 1 43.86 -3.78 -22.30
C MET A 1 43.69 -3.15 -20.93
N ASP A 2 42.76 -2.21 -20.84
CA ASP A 2 42.56 -1.37 -19.65
C ASP A 2 41.59 -2.09 -18.69
N LEU A 3 41.95 -2.15 -17.42
CA LEU A 3 41.30 -2.93 -16.37
C LEU A 3 40.76 -1.95 -15.31
N GLY A 4 39.46 -1.65 -15.38
CA GLY A 4 38.71 -0.78 -14.46
C GLY A 4 37.56 -0.13 -15.24
N ILE A 5 36.31 -0.08 -14.80
CA ILE A 5 35.77 0.19 -13.47
C ILE A 5 34.43 -0.54 -13.35
N ARG A 6 34.21 -1.17 -12.19
CA ARG A 6 32.93 -1.76 -11.79
C ARG A 6 31.88 -0.63 -11.69
N VAL A 7 30.89 -0.64 -12.59
CA VAL A 7 29.71 0.22 -12.48
C VAL A 7 29.02 -0.11 -11.14
N PRO A 8 28.85 0.85 -10.22
CA PRO A 8 28.14 0.58 -8.99
C PRO A 8 26.69 0.24 -9.33
N ALA A 9 26.19 -0.83 -8.70
CA ALA A 9 24.78 -1.19 -8.73
C ALA A 9 23.96 0.09 -8.48
N GLN A 10 23.02 0.38 -9.38
CA GLN A 10 22.06 1.44 -9.20
C GLN A 10 21.38 1.19 -7.85
N SER A 11 21.74 1.99 -6.85
CA SER A 11 20.92 2.15 -5.66
C SER A 11 19.58 2.63 -6.19
N GLN A 12 18.57 1.78 -6.12
CA GLN A 12 17.20 2.16 -6.42
C GLN A 12 16.79 3.14 -5.31
N THR A 13 17.10 4.42 -5.52
CA THR A 13 16.33 5.50 -4.92
C THR A 13 14.87 5.23 -5.29
N PRO A 14 13.92 5.25 -4.34
CA PRO A 14 12.52 5.20 -4.72
C PRO A 14 12.30 6.42 -5.60
N LEU A 15 12.00 6.20 -6.88
CA LEU A 15 11.63 7.27 -7.79
C LEU A 15 10.47 8.02 -7.11
N ALA A 16 10.67 9.31 -6.86
CA ALA A 16 9.65 10.13 -6.24
C ALA A 16 8.36 10.02 -7.08
N VAL A 17 7.31 9.44 -6.49
CA VAL A 17 6.00 9.30 -7.13
C VAL A 17 5.55 10.69 -7.56
N THR A 18 5.43 10.90 -8.87
CA THR A 18 5.00 12.17 -9.42
C THR A 18 3.48 12.27 -9.29
N ARG A 19 2.94 13.51 -9.28
CA ARG A 19 1.48 13.70 -9.25
C ARG A 19 0.77 13.08 -10.46
N ALA A 20 1.48 12.86 -11.57
CA ALA A 20 0.96 12.20 -12.75
C ALA A 20 0.81 10.67 -12.58
N ASP A 21 1.48 10.09 -11.58
CA ASP A 21 1.41 8.66 -11.26
C ASP A 21 0.19 8.32 -10.39
N LEU A 22 -0.37 9.31 -9.69
CA LEU A 22 -1.53 9.13 -8.79
C LEU A 22 -2.76 8.54 -9.50
N PRO A 23 -3.20 9.03 -10.69
CA PRO A 23 -4.31 8.43 -11.42
C PRO A 23 -4.03 6.98 -11.83
N LEU A 24 -2.79 6.66 -12.21
CA LEU A 24 -2.41 5.31 -12.63
C LEU A 24 -2.38 4.34 -11.43
N GLN A 25 -1.81 4.78 -10.31
CA GLN A 25 -1.80 4.02 -9.06
C GLN A 25 -3.21 3.78 -8.54
N LEU A 26 -4.08 4.79 -8.58
CA LEU A 26 -5.49 4.66 -8.18
C LEU A 26 -6.28 3.74 -9.11
N ARG A 27 -5.94 3.65 -10.41
CA ARG A 27 -6.55 2.68 -11.32
C ARG A 27 -6.19 1.25 -10.94
N HIS A 28 -4.93 0.99 -10.60
CA HIS A 28 -4.50 -0.35 -10.22
C HIS A 28 -5.04 -0.72 -8.83
N LEU A 29 -4.79 0.11 -7.83
CA LEU A 29 -5.28 -0.09 -6.47
C LEU A 29 -6.82 -0.18 -6.41
N GLY A 30 -7.49 0.64 -7.22
CA GLY A 30 -8.94 0.66 -7.32
C GLY A 30 -9.52 -0.64 -7.89
N ASN A 31 -8.77 -1.47 -8.61
CA ASN A 31 -9.27 -2.71 -9.21
C ASN A 31 -8.97 -3.95 -8.38
N ASP A 32 -8.21 -3.83 -7.28
CA ASP A 32 -7.87 -4.96 -6.42
C ASP A 32 -9.03 -5.34 -5.49
N GLU A 33 -9.22 -6.64 -5.26
CA GLU A 33 -10.24 -7.19 -4.33
C GLU A 33 -9.78 -7.13 -2.87
N VAL A 34 -8.47 -7.14 -2.62
CA VAL A 34 -7.90 -7.11 -1.27
C VAL A 34 -6.90 -5.96 -1.16
N HIS A 35 -7.12 -5.08 -0.19
CA HIS A 35 -6.22 -3.96 0.09
C HIS A 35 -5.46 -4.19 1.38
N ILE A 36 -4.15 -3.96 1.36
CA ILE A 36 -3.33 -3.88 2.57
C ILE A 36 -3.01 -2.41 2.82
N VAL A 37 -3.43 -1.91 3.97
CA VAL A 37 -3.29 -0.50 4.33
C VAL A 37 -2.37 -0.38 5.52
N TRP A 38 -1.31 0.40 5.38
CA TRP A 38 -0.51 0.86 6.50
C TRP A 38 -1.05 2.21 6.99
N SER A 39 -1.34 2.34 8.28
CA SER A 39 -1.86 3.58 8.85
C SER A 39 -1.02 4.06 10.05
N GLU A 40 -0.44 5.25 9.91
CA GLU A 40 0.21 5.99 10.99
C GLU A 40 -0.79 6.72 11.91
N HIS A 41 -2.09 6.67 11.58
CA HIS A 41 -3.13 7.33 12.36
C HIS A 41 -3.70 6.38 13.42
N SER A 42 -4.00 6.90 14.60
CA SER A 42 -4.71 6.14 15.64
C SER A 42 -6.22 6.02 15.40
N ARG A 43 -6.73 6.54 14.27
CA ARG A 43 -8.15 6.49 13.92
C ARG A 43 -8.44 5.28 13.06
N ASP A 44 -9.64 4.73 13.22
CA ASP A 44 -10.11 3.65 12.37
C ASP A 44 -10.05 4.04 10.90
N TYR A 45 -9.52 3.12 10.09
CA TYR A 45 -9.47 3.29 8.66
C TYR A 45 -10.89 3.19 8.12
N ARG A 46 -11.28 4.18 7.32
CA ARG A 46 -12.62 4.26 6.74
C ARG A 46 -12.57 3.69 5.32
N ARG A 47 -13.46 2.74 5.04
CA ARG A 47 -13.56 2.08 3.73
C ARG A 47 -13.70 3.05 2.55
N GLY A 48 -14.37 4.18 2.73
CA GLY A 48 -14.59 5.18 1.67
C GLY A 48 -13.36 6.04 1.30
N ILE A 49 -12.17 5.75 1.85
CA ILE A 49 -10.94 6.49 1.52
C ILE A 49 -10.49 6.19 0.08
N ILE A 50 -10.56 4.93 -0.36
CA ILE A 50 -10.33 4.56 -1.76
C ILE A 50 -11.72 4.46 -2.41
N PRO A 51 -12.07 5.38 -3.33
CA PRO A 51 -13.40 5.41 -3.93
C PRO A 51 -13.50 4.35 -5.03
N THR A 52 -13.63 3.08 -4.62
CA THR A 52 -13.80 1.96 -5.54
C THR A 52 -15.00 1.08 -5.17
N ALA A 53 -15.61 0.46 -6.19
CA ALA A 53 -16.58 -0.61 -6.03
C ALA A 53 -15.92 -1.97 -5.71
N PHE A 54 -14.59 -2.11 -5.88
CA PHE A 54 -13.81 -3.29 -5.50
C PHE A 54 -13.35 -3.19 -4.03
N GLY A 55 -12.18 -3.74 -3.68
CA GLY A 55 -11.64 -3.71 -2.32
C GLY A 55 -12.52 -4.46 -1.33
N ASP A 56 -12.98 -5.66 -1.68
CA ASP A 56 -13.86 -6.52 -0.91
C ASP A 56 -13.37 -6.78 0.52
N VAL A 57 -12.06 -6.90 0.69
CA VAL A 57 -11.38 -7.06 1.98
C VAL A 57 -10.33 -5.96 2.16
N SER A 58 -10.23 -5.42 3.37
CA SER A 58 -9.15 -4.52 3.76
C SER A 58 -8.46 -5.07 5.01
N ILE A 59 -7.14 -5.20 4.93
CA ILE A 59 -6.25 -5.57 6.04
C ILE A 59 -5.50 -4.31 6.43
N ILE A 60 -5.81 -3.76 7.59
CA ILE A 60 -5.25 -2.51 8.06
C ILE A 60 -4.26 -2.77 9.18
N ILE A 61 -3.05 -2.26 9.01
CA ILE A 61 -1.90 -2.43 9.89
C ILE A 61 -1.62 -1.09 10.56
N TYR A 62 -1.66 -1.08 11.89
CA TYR A 62 -1.26 0.06 12.71
C TYR A 62 -0.01 -0.29 13.52
N PRO A 63 1.12 0.43 13.33
CA PRO A 63 2.30 0.24 14.15
C PRO A 63 2.03 0.70 15.59
N MET A 64 2.44 -0.12 16.56
CA MET A 64 2.41 0.22 17.98
C MET A 64 3.80 0.60 18.48
N LYS A 65 3.87 1.41 19.54
CA LYS A 65 5.13 1.88 20.14
C LYS A 65 6.07 0.77 20.64
N ASN A 66 5.53 -0.41 20.91
CA ASN A 66 6.24 -1.56 21.46
C ASN A 66 6.71 -2.56 20.39
N ARG A 67 6.84 -2.14 19.12
CA ARG A 67 7.17 -3.02 17.97
C ARG A 67 6.13 -4.11 17.69
N MET A 68 4.92 -3.97 18.23
CA MET A 68 3.77 -4.77 17.83
C MET A 68 2.97 -4.06 16.73
N PHE A 69 2.05 -4.81 16.13
CA PHE A 69 1.11 -4.29 15.14
C PHE A 69 -0.32 -4.63 15.57
N PHE A 70 -1.21 -3.65 15.48
CA PHE A 70 -2.65 -3.92 15.51
C PHE A 70 -3.10 -4.21 14.08
N ILE A 71 -3.78 -5.33 13.88
CA ILE A 71 -4.30 -5.72 12.57
C ILE A 71 -5.83 -5.73 12.66
N ALA A 72 -6.46 -4.85 11.89
CA ALA A 72 -7.90 -4.84 11.69
C ALA A 72 -8.23 -5.42 10.32
N ILE A 73 -9.21 -6.33 10.25
CA ILE A 73 -9.69 -6.90 9.00
C ILE A 73 -11.16 -6.48 8.84
N THR A 74 -11.46 -5.80 7.75
CA THR A 74 -12.83 -5.43 7.38
C THR A 74 -13.16 -6.05 6.03
N LYS A 75 -14.33 -6.66 5.89
CA LYS A 75 -14.80 -7.23 4.62
C LYS A 75 -16.19 -6.73 4.29
N LYS A 76 -16.59 -6.76 3.01
CA LYS A 76 -18.00 -6.50 2.67
C LYS A 76 -18.88 -7.60 3.27
N PRO A 77 -20.16 -7.31 3.57
CA PRO A 77 -21.09 -8.30 4.10
C PRO A 77 -21.19 -9.58 3.25
N GLU A 78 -21.14 -9.45 1.93
CA GLU A 78 -21.27 -10.52 0.93
C GLU A 78 -20.06 -11.46 0.84
N VAL A 79 -18.89 -11.05 1.34
CA VAL A 79 -17.69 -11.89 1.31
C VAL A 79 -17.86 -13.02 2.32
N ARG A 80 -17.74 -14.28 1.88
CA ARG A 80 -17.89 -15.44 2.76
C ARG A 80 -16.74 -15.52 3.79
N PRO A 81 -16.98 -16.05 5.01
CA PRO A 81 -15.93 -16.30 5.99
C PRO A 81 -14.90 -17.32 5.52
#